data_AF-A0A967HH78-F1
#
_entry.id   AF-A0A967HH78-F1
#
_cell.length_a   1.000
_cell.length_b   1.000
_cell.length_c   1.000
_cell.angle_alpha   90.00
_cell.angle_beta   90.00
_cell.angle_gamma   90.00
#
_symmetry.space_group_name_H-M   'P 1'
#
loop_
_entity.id
_entity.type
_entity.pdbx_description
1 polymer ?
#
loop_
_entity_poly.entity_id
_entity_poly.type
_entity_poly.pdbx_seq_one_letter_code
_entity_poly.pdbx_strand_id
1 'polypeptide(L)'
;GLELRDPSLDLNATIRTLPSLTLYLSYEPWGTYLGMRTGFLRTHALQVVDDAGTIIDGDAEAFMMGGLAGYAFAFDPTYVFIEAGYTVRNFPSVQWSAPGALPPGVPRNLDASGWLVSAGIQFPIK
;
A
#
# COMPACT_ATOMS: atom_id res chain seq x y z
N GLY A 1 2.66 -8.59 -4.62
CA GLY A 1 1.46 -8.87 -3.80
C GLY A 1 1.90 -9.19 -2.39
N LEU A 2 1.00 -9.61 -1.51
CA LEU A 2 1.39 -10.30 -0.28
C LEU A 2 1.58 -11.78 -0.67
N GLU A 3 2.77 -12.32 -0.50
CA GLU A 3 3.06 -13.73 -0.79
C GLU A 3 3.36 -14.47 0.51
N LEU A 4 2.71 -15.62 0.71
CA LEU A 4 3.05 -16.53 1.78
C LEU A 4 4.20 -17.43 1.39
N ARG A 5 5.01 -17.81 2.38
CA ARG A 5 6.07 -18.82 2.20
C ARG A 5 5.52 -20.25 2.22
N ASP A 6 4.36 -20.44 2.84
CA ASP A 6 3.70 -21.72 2.96
C ASP A 6 2.68 -21.88 1.81
N PRO A 7 2.85 -22.86 0.91
CA PRO A 7 1.95 -23.06 -0.22
C PRO A 7 0.61 -23.72 0.16
N SER A 8 0.46 -24.23 1.38
CA SER A 8 -0.79 -24.85 1.89
C SER A 8 -1.78 -23.84 2.49
N LEU A 9 -1.42 -22.55 2.41
CA LEU A 9 -2.19 -21.45 2.97
C LEU A 9 -2.41 -20.40 1.89
N ASP A 10 -3.65 -19.96 1.76
CA ASP A 10 -4.04 -18.83 0.92
C ASP A 10 -4.26 -17.59 1.80
N LEU A 11 -3.54 -16.50 1.48
CA LEU A 11 -3.71 -15.22 2.15
C LEU A 11 -4.58 -14.30 1.31
N ASN A 12 -5.71 -13.89 1.87
CA ASN A 12 -6.58 -12.89 1.27
C ASN A 12 -6.57 -11.64 2.15
N ALA A 13 -6.33 -10.48 1.55
CA ALA A 13 -6.40 -9.21 2.26
C ALA A 13 -6.56 -8.04 1.29
N THR A 14 -7.29 -7.02 1.71
CA THR A 14 -7.21 -5.68 1.11
C THR A 14 -6.47 -4.75 2.06
N ILE A 15 -5.71 -3.79 1.52
CA ILE A 15 -5.08 -2.75 2.33
C ILE A 15 -5.87 -1.46 2.15
N ARG A 16 -6.39 -0.94 3.26
CA ARG A 16 -7.04 0.37 3.29
C ARG A 16 -6.05 1.41 3.77
N THR A 17 -5.87 2.45 2.96
CA THR A 17 -5.18 3.66 3.39
C THR A 17 -6.12 4.49 4.27
N LEU A 18 -5.69 4.76 5.48
CA LEU A 18 -6.29 5.74 6.39
C LEU A 18 -5.71 7.14 6.02
N PRO A 19 -6.02 8.24 6.74
CA PRO A 19 -5.51 9.55 6.37
C PRO A 19 -4.01 9.53 6.06
N SER A 20 -3.64 10.10 4.91
CA SER A 20 -2.27 10.16 4.43
C SER A 20 -1.95 11.58 3.97
N LEU A 21 -0.72 12.01 4.22
CA LEU A 21 -0.17 13.27 3.77
C LEU A 21 0.85 13.00 2.67
N THR A 22 0.81 13.82 1.62
CA THR A 22 1.87 13.83 0.61
C THR A 22 2.37 15.26 0.45
N LEU A 23 3.69 15.44 0.56
CA LEU A 23 4.37 16.71 0.36
C LEU A 23 5.11 16.65 -0.97
N TYR A 24 4.98 17.69 -1.78
CA TYR A 24 5.62 17.79 -3.08
C TYR A 24 6.59 18.97 -3.13
N LEU A 25 7.71 18.77 -3.80
CA LEU A 25 8.71 19.76 -4.15
C LEU A 25 8.83 19.77 -5.67
N SER A 26 8.37 20.85 -6.29
CA SER A 26 8.40 21.02 -7.75
C SER A 26 9.56 21.91 -8.18
N TYR A 27 10.15 21.61 -9.33
CA TYR A 27 11.10 22.47 -10.00
C TYR A 27 10.51 22.93 -11.34
N GLU A 28 10.02 24.17 -11.35
CA GLU A 28 9.18 24.75 -12.41
C GLU A 28 9.78 24.77 -13.83
N PRO A 29 11.12 24.90 -14.04
CA PRO A 29 11.66 24.89 -15.40
C PRO A 29 11.41 23.59 -16.18
N TRP A 30 11.21 22.47 -15.49
CA TRP A 30 11.19 21.14 -16.12
C TRP A 30 9.91 20.36 -15.90
N GLY A 31 8.92 20.86 -15.14
CA GLY A 31 7.69 20.10 -14.82
C GLY A 31 7.93 18.86 -13.95
N THR A 32 9.19 18.60 -13.56
CA THR A 32 9.58 17.54 -12.64
C THR A 32 9.27 17.91 -11.21
N TYR A 33 8.85 16.92 -10.42
CA TYR A 33 8.66 17.08 -8.99
C TYR A 33 9.09 15.82 -8.22
N LEU A 34 9.45 16.03 -6.96
CA LEU A 34 9.68 14.97 -5.98
C LEU A 34 8.58 15.03 -4.93
N GLY A 35 8.22 13.88 -4.39
CA GLY A 35 7.21 13.78 -3.35
C GLY A 35 7.65 12.87 -2.21
N MET A 36 7.15 13.16 -1.02
CA MET A 36 7.21 12.26 0.13
C MET A 36 5.80 12.00 0.62
N ARG A 37 5.45 10.72 0.73
CA ARG A 37 4.14 10.27 1.21
C ARG A 37 4.29 9.59 2.55
N THR A 38 3.38 9.89 3.46
CA THR A 38 3.26 9.27 4.77
C THR A 38 1.80 9.03 5.13
N GLY A 39 1.51 8.00 5.92
CA GLY A 39 0.15 7.76 6.39
C GLY A 39 0.00 6.48 7.18
N PHE A 40 -1.23 6.22 7.61
CA PHE A 40 -1.58 4.99 8.30
C PHE A 40 -2.27 4.02 7.35
N LEU A 41 -2.04 2.73 7.56
CA LEU A 41 -2.66 1.65 6.82
C LEU A 41 -3.33 0.70 7.80
N ARG A 42 -4.42 0.10 7.35
CA ARG A 42 -5.07 -1.01 8.05
C ARG A 42 -5.46 -2.08 7.03
N THR A 43 -5.33 -3.35 7.40
CA THR A 43 -5.86 -4.44 6.58
C THR A 43 -7.37 -4.51 6.69
N HIS A 44 -8.03 -4.93 5.62
CA HIS A 44 -9.46 -5.13 5.55
C HIS A 44 -9.74 -6.50 4.96
N ALA A 45 -10.63 -7.26 5.61
CA ALA A 45 -10.92 -8.65 5.26
C ALA A 45 -9.62 -9.48 5.13
N LEU A 46 -8.71 -9.32 6.10
CA LEU A 46 -7.50 -10.13 6.16
C LEU A 46 -7.87 -11.49 6.73
N GLN A 47 -7.59 -12.54 5.97
CA GLN A 47 -7.87 -13.91 6.35
C GLN A 47 -6.80 -14.84 5.75
N VAL A 48 -6.50 -15.91 6.47
CA VAL A 48 -5.79 -17.08 5.95
C VAL A 48 -6.79 -18.21 5.78
N VAL A 49 -6.70 -18.92 4.65
CA VAL A 49 -7.49 -20.11 4.34
C VAL A 49 -6.54 -21.28 4.17
N ASP A 50 -6.77 -22.38 4.88
CA ASP A 50 -5.99 -23.62 4.72
C ASP A 50 -6.57 -24.54 3.63
N ASP A 51 -5.84 -25.60 3.28
CA ASP A 51 -6.27 -26.63 2.32
C ASP A 51 -7.61 -27.31 2.70
N ALA A 52 -7.99 -27.30 3.97
CA ALA A 52 -9.25 -27.84 4.47
C ALA A 52 -10.42 -26.84 4.37
N GLY A 53 -10.14 -25.59 3.98
CA GLY A 53 -11.10 -24.50 3.90
C GLY A 53 -11.37 -23.80 5.25
N THR A 54 -10.55 -24.04 6.27
CA THR A 54 -10.63 -23.33 7.55
C THR A 54 -10.19 -21.89 7.34
N ILE A 55 -11.04 -20.94 7.76
CA ILE A 55 -10.77 -19.51 7.67
C ILE A 55 -10.33 -19.01 9.04
N ILE A 56 -9.21 -18.28 9.06
CA ILE A 56 -8.70 -17.58 10.24
C ILE A 56 -8.62 -16.10 9.90
N ASP A 57 -9.50 -15.31 10.52
CA ASP A 57 -9.52 -13.85 10.36
C ASP A 57 -8.36 -13.19 11.09
N GLY A 58 -7.87 -12.08 10.54
CA GLY A 58 -6.85 -11.26 11.15
C GLY A 58 -7.05 -9.78 10.90
N ASP A 59 -6.41 -8.98 11.75
CA ASP A 59 -6.29 -7.53 11.58
C ASP A 59 -4.82 -7.11 11.74
N ALA A 60 -4.40 -6.15 10.95
CA ALA A 60 -3.08 -5.55 11.07
C ALA A 60 -3.12 -4.06 10.73
N GLU A 61 -2.27 -3.30 11.41
CA GLU A 61 -2.08 -1.88 11.18
C GLU A 61 -0.61 -1.60 10.90
N ALA A 62 -0.36 -0.58 10.07
CA ALA A 62 0.98 -0.18 9.69
C ALA A 62 1.08 1.33 9.51
N PHE A 63 2.30 1.81 9.62
CA PHE A 63 2.67 3.12 9.12
C PHE A 63 3.27 2.96 7.72
N MET A 64 2.91 3.86 6.81
CA MET A 64 3.42 3.92 5.45
C MET A 64 4.34 5.12 5.32
N MET A 65 5.46 4.92 4.63
CA MET A 65 6.28 6.00 4.12
C MET A 65 6.75 5.68 2.71
N GLY A 66 6.89 6.69 1.86
CA GLY A 66 7.36 6.48 0.50
C GLY A 66 7.90 7.73 -0.16
N GLY A 67 8.78 7.52 -1.13
CA GLY A 67 9.28 8.56 -2.02
C GLY A 67 8.61 8.46 -3.37
N LEU A 68 8.34 9.61 -3.97
CA LEU A 68 7.70 9.78 -5.28
C LEU A 68 8.59 10.65 -6.15
N ALA A 69 8.61 10.37 -7.45
CA ALA A 69 9.19 11.22 -8.47
C ALA A 69 8.24 11.24 -9.67
N GLY A 70 7.95 12.42 -10.17
CA GLY A 70 6.99 12.57 -11.25
C GLY A 70 7.33 13.70 -12.19
N TYR A 71 6.56 13.73 -13.27
CA TYR A 71 6.64 14.72 -14.32
C TYR A 71 5.22 15.16 -14.68
N ALA A 72 5.00 16.47 -14.74
CA ALA A 72 3.74 17.07 -15.16
C ALA A 72 3.95 17.87 -16.45
N PHE A 73 3.09 17.64 -17.44
CA PHE A 73 3.07 18.36 -18.70
C PHE A 73 1.78 19.17 -18.81
N ALA A 74 1.94 20.44 -19.19
CA ALA A 74 0.82 21.33 -19.44
C ALA A 74 0.11 20.96 -20.75
N PHE A 75 -1.20 20.86 -20.70
CA PHE A 75 -2.09 20.63 -21.83
C PHE A 75 -3.30 21.55 -21.67
N ASP A 76 -3.14 22.83 -22.04
CA ASP A 76 -4.08 23.93 -21.75
C ASP A 76 -5.56 23.50 -21.91
N PRO A 77 -6.42 23.60 -20.86
CA PRO A 77 -6.20 24.19 -19.53
C PRO A 77 -5.80 23.19 -18.42
N THR A 78 -5.47 21.94 -18.77
CA THR A 78 -5.20 20.86 -17.82
C THR A 78 -3.71 20.56 -17.72
N TYR A 79 -3.36 19.74 -16.75
CA TYR A 79 -2.05 19.10 -16.69
C TYR A 79 -2.25 17.61 -16.73
N VAL A 80 -1.33 16.90 -17.36
CA VAL A 80 -1.24 15.45 -17.24
C VAL A 80 0.04 15.13 -16.49
N PHE A 81 0.00 14.16 -15.60
CA PHE A 81 1.16 13.74 -14.83
C PHE A 81 1.40 12.25 -14.95
N ILE A 82 2.66 11.87 -14.78
CA ILE A 82 3.12 10.50 -14.56
C ILE A 82 4.01 10.54 -13.32
N GLU A 83 3.79 9.59 -12.41
CA GLU A 83 4.52 9.48 -11.15
C GLU A 83 4.90 8.04 -10.90
N ALA A 84 6.14 7.83 -10.48
CA ALA A 84 6.61 6.56 -9.94
C ALA A 84 7.09 6.77 -8.51
N GLY A 85 6.98 5.74 -7.70
CA GLY A 85 7.46 5.79 -6.33
C GLY A 85 7.60 4.44 -5.69
N TYR A 86 8.31 4.41 -4.56
CA TYR A 86 8.42 3.23 -3.74
C TYR A 86 7.83 3.54 -2.36
N THR A 87 6.92 2.67 -1.92
CA THR A 87 6.26 2.79 -0.62
C THR A 87 6.62 1.61 0.26
N VAL A 88 7.10 1.92 1.46
CA VAL A 88 7.27 0.95 2.54
C VAL A 88 5.94 0.78 3.24
N ARG A 89 5.42 -0.45 3.26
CA ARG A 89 4.11 -0.84 3.81
C ARG A 89 4.26 -2.11 4.62
N ASN A 90 5.00 -2.00 5.72
CA ASN A 90 5.29 -3.12 6.61
C ASN A 90 4.31 -3.15 7.79
N PHE A 91 3.58 -4.25 7.92
CA PHE A 91 2.70 -4.55 9.04
C PHE A 91 3.48 -5.42 10.04
N PRO A 92 4.00 -4.84 11.13
CA PRO A 92 4.92 -5.56 12.02
C PRO A 92 4.24 -6.64 12.85
N SER A 93 2.91 -6.55 13.01
CA SER A 93 2.12 -7.47 13.80
C SER A 93 0.76 -7.69 13.17
N VAL A 94 0.39 -8.97 13.03
CA VAL A 94 -0.95 -9.41 12.67
C VAL A 94 -1.64 -10.03 13.89
N GLN A 95 -2.82 -9.53 14.20
CA GLN A 95 -3.68 -10.02 15.27
C GLN A 95 -4.68 -11.01 14.67
N TRP A 96 -4.42 -12.30 14.85
CA TRP A 96 -5.30 -13.36 14.35
C TRP A 96 -6.35 -13.78 15.38
N SER A 97 -7.56 -14.02 14.89
CA SER A 97 -8.70 -14.53 15.66
C SER A 97 -8.79 -16.05 15.53
N ALA A 98 -7.92 -16.78 16.23
CA ALA A 98 -7.95 -18.24 16.27
C ALA A 98 -8.22 -18.77 17.69
N PRO A 99 -9.04 -19.82 17.86
CA PRO A 99 -9.21 -20.49 19.15
C PRO A 99 -7.94 -21.31 19.47
N GLY A 100 -6.97 -20.69 20.16
CA GLY A 100 -5.78 -21.36 20.66
C GLY A 100 -4.49 -20.99 19.91
N ALA A 101 -3.59 -21.96 19.76
CA ALA A 101 -2.33 -21.76 19.06
C ALA A 101 -2.60 -21.58 17.55
N LEU A 102 -1.92 -20.62 16.93
CA LEU A 102 -2.01 -20.42 15.49
C LEU A 102 -1.35 -21.58 14.76
N PRO A 103 -1.96 -22.07 13.67
CA PRO A 103 -1.35 -23.09 12.83
C PRO A 103 0.06 -22.68 12.36
N PRO A 104 0.94 -23.66 12.10
CA PRO A 104 2.20 -23.41 11.42
C PRO A 104 1.97 -22.66 10.10
N GLY A 105 2.92 -21.81 9.70
CA GLY A 105 2.85 -21.08 8.42
C GLY A 105 2.04 -19.79 8.45
N VAL A 106 1.09 -19.63 9.39
CA VAL A 106 0.31 -18.38 9.52
C VAL A 106 1.23 -17.20 9.84
N PRO A 107 1.27 -16.15 8.99
CA PRO A 107 2.29 -15.12 9.10
C PRO A 107 2.01 -14.20 10.30
N ARG A 108 3.07 -13.78 10.99
CA ARG A 108 2.96 -12.84 12.14
C ARG A 108 3.14 -11.38 11.75
N ASN A 109 3.66 -11.15 10.55
CA ASN A 109 3.88 -9.86 9.94
C ASN A 109 3.51 -9.94 8.45
N LEU A 110 3.28 -8.79 7.82
CA LEU A 110 3.02 -8.71 6.38
C LEU A 110 3.88 -7.61 5.80
N ASP A 111 4.47 -7.85 4.62
CA ASP A 111 5.18 -6.83 3.87
C ASP A 111 4.50 -6.62 2.52
N ALA A 112 3.83 -5.48 2.39
CA ALA A 112 3.22 -5.06 1.15
C ALA A 112 4.05 -3.97 0.46
N SER A 113 5.30 -3.73 0.87
CA SER A 113 6.14 -2.69 0.28
C SER A 113 6.30 -2.91 -1.22
N GLY A 114 6.40 -1.83 -1.98
CA GLY A 114 6.55 -1.97 -3.41
C GLY A 114 6.51 -0.68 -4.20
N TRP A 115 6.77 -0.86 -5.49
CA TRP A 115 6.68 0.19 -6.50
C TRP A 115 5.22 0.52 -6.81
N LEU A 116 4.97 1.81 -7.01
CA LEU A 116 3.74 2.37 -7.50
C LEU A 116 4.06 3.17 -8.76
N VAL A 117 3.23 3.01 -9.79
CA VAL A 117 3.22 3.89 -10.96
C VAL A 117 1.81 4.42 -11.11
N SER A 118 1.66 5.72 -11.29
CA SER A 118 0.38 6.37 -11.50
C SER A 118 0.49 7.40 -12.63
N ALA A 119 -0.63 7.65 -13.29
CA ALA A 119 -0.78 8.71 -14.27
C ALA A 119 -2.18 9.30 -14.13
N GLY A 120 -2.34 10.58 -14.46
CA GLY A 120 -3.64 11.22 -14.33
C GLY A 120 -3.69 12.62 -14.92
N ILE A 121 -4.88 13.22 -14.84
CA ILE A 121 -5.16 14.57 -15.33
C ILE A 121 -5.50 15.44 -14.12
N GLN A 122 -4.86 16.60 -14.03
CA GLN A 122 -5.11 17.62 -13.03
C GLN A 122 -5.86 18.79 -13.67
N PHE A 123 -6.95 19.21 -13.04
CA PHE A 123 -7.76 20.34 -13.45
C PHE A 123 -7.51 21.50 -12.47
N PRO A 124 -7.13 22.69 -12.94
CA PRO A 124 -7.03 23.85 -12.05
C PRO A 124 -8.41 24.23 -11.53
N ILE A 125 -8.55 24.35 -10.22
CA ILE A 125 -9.74 24.94 -9.60
C ILE A 125 -9.58 26.46 -9.71
N LYS A 126 -10.53 27.13 -10.36
CA LYS A 126 -10.61 28.59 -10.45
C LYS A 126 -11.48 29.15 -9.33
#